data_AF-A0A7C5CV90-F1
#
_entry.id   AF-A0A7C5CV90-F1
#
_cell.length_a   1.000
_cell.length_b   1.000
_cell.length_c   1.000
_cell.angle_alpha   90.00
_cell.angle_beta   90.00
_cell.angle_gamma   90.00
#
_symmetry.space_group_name_H-M   'P 1'
#
loop_
_entity.id
_entity.type
_entity.pdbx_description
1 polymer ?
#
loop_
_entity_poly.entity_id
_entity_poly.type
_entity_poly.pdbx_seq_one_letter_code
_entity_poly.pdbx_strand_id
1 'polypeptide(L)'
;MTLIERNTGLLEQVEDIALELIKDIEKDDICNELFCMLDMIKVEYLRDNSGGARDGYVDPNDLAWELFEEEVVPFLKEAGRFHELKFSHERDQYFMEIPEGLYRFKYESTSSYKDYLPDAPKETFESVVDEWEELTKDPELVDEYVDANFEGWLKK
;
A
#
# COMPACT_ATOMS: atom_id res chain seq x y z
N MET A 1 34.10 -7.67 24.83
CA MET A 1 33.14 -7.04 25.74
C MET A 1 32.64 -5.79 25.06
N THR A 2 31.61 -5.94 24.23
CA THR A 2 31.01 -4.87 23.43
C THR A 2 30.06 -4.05 24.31
N LEU A 3 29.97 -2.74 24.06
CA LEU A 3 29.17 -1.79 24.87
C LEU A 3 27.70 -2.19 25.10
N ILE A 4 27.19 -3.09 24.26
CA ILE A 4 25.83 -3.62 24.27
C ILE A 4 25.56 -4.46 25.55
N GLU A 5 26.54 -5.19 26.06
CA GLU A 5 26.36 -6.08 27.24
C GLU A 5 26.18 -5.31 28.56
N ARG A 6 26.51 -4.02 28.60
CA ARG A 6 26.46 -3.18 29.81
C ARG A 6 25.21 -2.33 29.95
N ASN A 7 24.30 -2.35 28.98
CA ASN A 7 23.20 -1.39 28.95
C ASN A 7 21.90 -2.00 28.42
N THR A 8 21.46 -3.07 29.07
CA THR A 8 20.12 -3.66 28.85
C THR A 8 19.00 -2.62 28.98
N GLY A 9 19.14 -1.64 29.88
CA GLY A 9 18.16 -0.55 30.03
C GLY A 9 18.12 0.46 28.88
N LEU A 10 19.15 0.54 28.02
CA LEU A 10 19.08 1.35 26.78
C LEU A 10 18.35 0.60 25.67
N LEU A 11 18.50 -0.73 25.61
CA LEU A 11 17.75 -1.57 24.67
C LEU A 11 16.25 -1.52 24.98
N GLU A 12 15.88 -1.66 26.25
CA GLU A 12 14.49 -1.60 26.72
C GLU A 12 13.86 -0.22 26.41
N GLN A 13 14.61 0.88 26.59
CA GLN A 13 14.14 2.22 26.22
C GLN A 13 14.01 2.44 24.71
N VAL A 14 14.90 1.85 23.91
CA VAL A 14 14.81 1.94 22.44
C VAL A 14 13.63 1.11 21.94
N GLU A 15 13.37 -0.07 22.51
CA GLU A 15 12.19 -0.89 22.22
C GLU A 15 10.91 -0.17 22.62
N ASP A 16 10.85 0.45 23.80
CA ASP A 16 9.68 1.20 24.27
C ASP A 16 9.39 2.42 23.38
N ILE A 17 10.42 3.18 22.99
CA ILE A 17 10.24 4.33 22.07
C ILE A 17 9.82 3.85 20.67
N ALA A 18 10.39 2.73 20.19
CA ALA A 18 9.98 2.13 18.93
C ALA A 18 8.51 1.68 18.99
N LEU A 19 8.10 1.02 20.07
CA LEU A 19 6.71 0.57 20.29
C LEU A 19 5.74 1.73 20.48
N GLU A 20 6.13 2.83 21.14
CA GLU A 20 5.30 4.05 21.25
C GLU A 20 5.09 4.71 19.88
N LEU A 21 6.12 4.76 19.03
CA LEU A 21 5.99 5.26 17.65
C LEU A 21 5.10 4.37 16.76
N ILE A 22 5.07 3.07 17.03
CA ILE A 22 4.23 2.10 16.31
C ILE A 22 2.76 2.19 16.75
N LYS A 23 2.48 2.41 18.04
CA LYS A 23 1.12 2.48 18.59
C LYS A 23 0.29 3.67 18.12
N ASP A 24 0.90 4.77 17.72
CA ASP A 24 0.18 5.92 17.15
C ASP A 24 -0.37 5.62 15.72
N ILE A 25 0.05 4.51 15.09
CA ILE A 25 -0.34 4.09 13.73
C ILE A 25 -1.61 3.19 13.74
N GLU A 26 -1.97 2.62 14.89
CA GLU A 26 -2.98 1.54 15.01
C GLU A 26 -4.45 1.93 14.75
N LYS A 27 -4.79 3.17 14.34
CA LYS A 27 -6.18 3.66 14.50
C LYS A 27 -6.95 4.15 13.29
N ASP A 28 -6.32 4.28 12.13
CA ASP A 28 -7.06 4.37 10.86
C ASP A 28 -6.58 3.20 10.00
N ASP A 29 -7.50 2.26 9.78
CA ASP A 29 -7.37 1.08 8.93
C ASP A 29 -6.74 1.47 7.57
N ILE A 30 -5.56 0.93 7.26
CA ILE A 30 -4.73 1.26 6.09
C ILE A 30 -5.55 1.08 4.81
N CYS A 31 -6.42 0.07 4.80
CA CYS A 31 -7.35 -0.19 3.72
C CYS A 31 -8.29 1.01 3.49
N ASN A 32 -8.88 1.54 4.56
CA ASN A 32 -9.80 2.69 4.48
C ASN A 32 -9.08 3.95 4.04
N GLU A 33 -7.88 4.21 4.57
CA GLU A 33 -7.08 5.38 4.18
C GLU A 33 -6.75 5.33 2.69
N LEU A 34 -6.17 4.23 2.21
CA LEU A 34 -5.83 4.06 0.80
C LEU A 34 -7.06 4.17 -0.11
N PHE A 35 -8.16 3.51 0.26
CA PHE A 35 -9.43 3.62 -0.47
C PHE A 35 -9.89 5.07 -0.59
N CYS A 36 -9.86 5.82 0.52
CA CYS A 36 -10.33 7.21 0.55
C CYS A 36 -9.42 8.13 -0.28
N MET A 37 -8.09 7.98 -0.18
CA MET A 37 -7.15 8.78 -0.96
C MET A 37 -7.40 8.60 -2.47
N LEU A 38 -7.54 7.34 -2.92
CA LEU A 38 -7.83 7.04 -4.32
C LEU A 38 -9.22 7.52 -4.77
N ASP A 39 -10.26 7.33 -3.95
CA ASP A 39 -11.63 7.74 -4.29
C ASP A 39 -11.79 9.28 -4.33
N MET A 40 -10.98 10.01 -3.56
CA MET A 40 -10.98 11.48 -3.53
C MET A 40 -10.25 12.13 -4.71
N ILE A 41 -9.51 11.39 -5.52
CA ILE A 41 -8.89 11.93 -6.74
C ILE A 41 -10.00 12.38 -7.69
N LYS A 42 -9.97 13.67 -8.01
CA LYS A 42 -10.99 14.30 -8.85
C LYS A 42 -10.66 14.14 -10.32
N VAL A 43 -11.61 13.58 -11.07
CA VAL A 43 -11.50 13.45 -12.54
C VAL A 43 -11.33 14.83 -13.22
N GLU A 44 -11.85 15.90 -12.62
CA GLU A 44 -11.65 17.27 -13.10
C GLU A 44 -10.17 17.66 -13.09
N TYR A 45 -9.39 17.20 -12.10
CA TYR A 45 -7.96 17.45 -12.07
C TYR A 45 -7.26 16.80 -13.26
N LEU A 46 -7.61 15.56 -13.62
CA LEU A 46 -7.11 14.92 -14.83
C LEU A 46 -7.44 15.76 -16.06
N ARG A 47 -8.70 16.17 -16.19
CA ARG A 47 -9.16 16.95 -17.34
C ARG A 47 -8.45 18.30 -17.48
N ASP A 48 -8.17 18.96 -16.36
CA ASP A 48 -7.55 20.29 -16.35
C ASP A 48 -6.03 20.23 -16.56
N ASN A 49 -5.38 19.11 -16.24
CA ASN A 49 -3.92 18.95 -16.29
C ASN A 49 -3.43 17.95 -17.37
N SER A 50 -4.33 17.30 -18.09
CA SER A 50 -3.98 16.48 -19.27
C SER A 50 -4.21 17.25 -20.58
N GLY A 51 -3.72 16.69 -21.68
CA GLY A 51 -3.85 17.26 -23.01
C GLY A 51 -2.64 18.12 -23.41
N GLY A 52 -2.89 19.13 -24.24
CA GLY A 52 -1.83 19.96 -24.83
C GLY A 52 -1.17 20.88 -23.78
N ALA A 53 0.08 20.58 -23.45
CA ALA A 53 0.95 21.40 -22.62
C ALA A 53 2.01 22.13 -23.47
N ARG A 54 2.69 23.09 -22.85
CA ARG A 54 3.74 23.88 -23.51
C ARG A 54 4.92 23.01 -23.98
N ASP A 55 5.19 21.92 -23.27
CA ASP A 55 6.32 21.02 -23.51
C ASP A 55 5.91 19.68 -24.16
N GLY A 56 4.64 19.50 -24.54
CA GLY A 56 4.17 18.26 -25.15
C GLY A 56 2.68 17.99 -24.93
N TYR A 57 2.28 16.74 -25.14
CA TYR A 57 0.94 16.24 -24.81
C TYR A 57 1.05 15.35 -23.57
N VAL A 58 0.16 15.56 -22.60
CA VAL A 58 0.02 14.71 -21.42
C VAL A 58 -1.17 13.78 -21.63
N ASP A 59 -0.95 12.47 -21.65
CA ASP A 59 -2.06 11.52 -21.76
C ASP A 59 -2.85 11.48 -20.45
N PRO A 60 -4.19 11.56 -20.49
CA PRO A 60 -5.01 11.50 -19.29
C PRO A 60 -4.85 10.19 -18.50
N ASN A 61 -4.58 9.07 -19.17
CA ASN A 61 -4.39 7.78 -18.49
C ASN A 61 -3.00 7.71 -17.85
N ASP A 62 -1.97 8.24 -18.51
CA ASP A 62 -0.62 8.34 -17.93
C ASP A 62 -0.66 9.21 -16.65
N LEU A 63 -1.31 10.38 -16.71
CA LEU A 63 -1.49 11.23 -15.54
C LEU A 63 -2.33 10.55 -14.44
N ALA A 64 -3.36 9.78 -14.83
CA ALA A 64 -4.14 9.01 -13.86
C ALA A 64 -3.26 7.99 -13.14
N TRP A 65 -2.37 7.32 -13.87
CA TRP A 65 -1.45 6.33 -13.33
C TRP A 65 -0.45 6.97 -12.38
N GLU A 66 0.12 8.13 -12.75
CA GLU A 66 1.02 8.89 -11.89
C GLU A 66 0.34 9.25 -10.56
N LEU A 67 -0.89 9.77 -10.58
CA LEU A 67 -1.63 10.10 -9.35
C LEU A 67 -1.94 8.85 -8.51
N PHE A 68 -2.25 7.73 -9.16
CA PHE A 68 -2.50 6.47 -8.46
C PHE A 68 -1.24 6.01 -7.72
N GLU A 69 -0.09 6.03 -8.40
CA GLU A 69 1.20 5.68 -7.79
C GLU A 69 1.58 6.66 -6.67
N GLU A 70 1.34 7.96 -6.85
CA GLU A 70 1.58 8.97 -5.81
C GLU A 70 0.83 8.66 -4.51
N GLU A 71 -0.39 8.14 -4.59
CA GLU A 71 -1.19 7.77 -3.42
C GLU A 71 -0.82 6.38 -2.86
N VAL A 72 -0.45 5.40 -3.69
CA VAL A 72 -0.14 4.04 -3.23
C VAL A 72 1.29 3.90 -2.67
N VAL A 73 2.27 4.53 -3.31
CA VAL A 73 3.69 4.40 -2.97
C VAL A 73 4.03 4.72 -1.51
N PRO A 74 3.40 5.71 -0.84
CA PRO A 74 3.61 5.95 0.59
C PRO A 74 3.34 4.73 1.46
N PHE A 75 2.27 3.97 1.19
CA PHE A 75 1.93 2.77 1.95
C PHE A 75 2.95 1.64 1.74
N LEU A 76 3.40 1.45 0.50
CA LEU A 76 4.43 0.45 0.17
C LEU A 76 5.79 0.79 0.83
N LYS A 77 6.16 2.07 0.83
CA LYS A 77 7.38 2.52 1.52
C LYS A 77 7.31 2.26 3.02
N GLU A 78 6.14 2.43 3.62
CA GLU A 78 5.95 2.20 5.04
C GLU A 78 5.99 0.71 5.38
N ALA A 79 5.37 -0.15 4.56
CA ALA A 79 5.53 -1.61 4.64
C ALA A 79 7.01 -2.04 4.55
N GLY A 80 7.75 -1.46 3.60
CA GLY A 80 9.20 -1.66 3.44
C GLY A 80 9.99 -1.21 4.67
N ARG A 81 9.62 -0.06 5.26
CA ARG A 81 10.24 0.45 6.51
C ARG A 81 10.05 -0.55 7.66
N PHE A 82 8.85 -1.09 7.84
CA PHE A 82 8.58 -2.13 8.86
C PHE A 82 9.38 -3.41 8.60
N HIS A 83 9.55 -3.80 7.33
CA HIS A 83 10.39 -4.93 6.96
C HIS A 83 11.88 -4.70 7.31
N GLU A 84 12.42 -3.51 7.02
CA GLU A 84 13.80 -3.14 7.37
C GLU A 84 14.02 -3.17 8.89
N LEU A 85 13.02 -2.72 9.67
CA LEU A 85 13.03 -2.71 11.13
C LEU A 85 12.74 -4.07 11.79
N LYS A 86 12.43 -5.11 11.00
CA LYS A 86 12.08 -6.47 11.48
C LYS A 86 10.79 -6.52 12.32
N PHE A 87 9.88 -5.60 12.05
CA PHE A 87 8.53 -5.55 12.59
C PHE A 87 7.59 -6.31 11.66
N SER A 88 7.66 -7.64 11.74
CA SER A 88 6.94 -8.52 10.81
C SER A 88 5.42 -8.40 10.94
N HIS A 89 4.88 -8.17 12.14
CA HIS A 89 3.44 -8.09 12.34
C HIS A 89 2.85 -6.87 11.61
N GLU A 90 3.44 -5.71 11.83
CA GLU A 90 3.07 -4.43 11.23
C GLU A 90 3.28 -4.49 9.72
N ARG A 91 4.43 -5.02 9.27
CA ARG A 91 4.68 -5.26 7.84
C ARG A 91 3.54 -6.10 7.23
N ASP A 92 3.21 -7.23 7.83
CA ASP A 92 2.19 -8.15 7.30
C ASP A 92 0.79 -7.51 7.31
N GLN A 93 0.48 -6.64 8.28
CA GLN A 93 -0.74 -5.84 8.25
C GLN A 93 -0.81 -4.93 7.01
N TYR A 94 0.26 -4.24 6.65
CA TYR A 94 0.28 -3.45 5.41
C TYR A 94 0.08 -4.32 4.17
N PHE A 95 0.75 -5.47 4.08
CA PHE A 95 0.58 -6.38 2.94
C PHE A 95 -0.79 -7.06 2.89
N MET A 96 -1.54 -7.10 3.99
CA MET A 96 -2.93 -7.55 4.03
C MET A 96 -3.92 -6.45 3.65
N GLU A 97 -3.74 -5.23 4.17
CA GLU A 97 -4.70 -4.14 4.05
C GLU A 97 -4.55 -3.31 2.76
N ILE A 98 -3.33 -3.18 2.20
CA ILE A 98 -3.13 -2.52 0.89
C ILE A 98 -3.92 -3.25 -0.21
N PRO A 99 -3.79 -4.57 -0.40
CA PRO A 99 -4.59 -5.30 -1.38
C PRO A 99 -6.10 -5.15 -1.16
N GLU A 100 -6.55 -5.08 0.10
CA GLU A 100 -7.96 -4.84 0.43
C GLU A 100 -8.42 -3.44 -0.01
N GLY A 101 -7.61 -2.40 0.22
CA GLY A 101 -7.89 -1.04 -0.21
C GLY A 101 -8.03 -0.93 -1.73
N LEU A 102 -7.14 -1.60 -2.46
CA LEU A 102 -7.16 -1.68 -3.93
C LEU A 102 -8.39 -2.44 -4.45
N TYR A 103 -8.72 -3.57 -3.83
CA TYR A 103 -9.91 -4.38 -4.15
C TYR A 103 -11.19 -3.56 -3.95
N ARG A 104 -11.32 -2.89 -2.80
CA ARG A 104 -12.46 -2.01 -2.51
C ARG A 104 -12.52 -0.82 -3.45
N PHE A 105 -11.39 -0.20 -3.78
CA PHE A 105 -11.37 0.88 -4.76
C PHE A 105 -11.92 0.41 -6.12
N LYS A 106 -11.55 -0.78 -6.58
CA LYS A 106 -12.07 -1.31 -7.85
C LYS A 106 -13.59 -1.48 -7.85
N TYR A 107 -14.15 -2.09 -6.80
CA TYR A 107 -15.55 -2.52 -6.79
C TYR A 107 -16.51 -1.52 -6.14
N GLU A 108 -16.07 -0.81 -5.11
CA GLU A 108 -16.91 0.06 -4.29
C GLU A 108 -16.79 1.55 -4.67
N SER A 109 -15.67 1.97 -5.28
CA SER A 109 -15.48 3.37 -5.68
C SER A 109 -16.60 3.83 -6.62
N THR A 110 -17.10 5.04 -6.37
CA THR A 110 -18.06 5.71 -7.25
C THR A 110 -17.43 6.84 -8.06
N SER A 111 -16.14 7.11 -7.83
CA SER A 111 -15.39 8.12 -8.54
C SER A 111 -15.22 7.75 -10.01
N SER A 112 -15.42 8.72 -10.91
CA SER A 112 -15.15 8.56 -12.33
C SER A 112 -13.65 8.45 -12.64
N TYR A 113 -12.78 8.77 -11.67
CA TYR A 113 -11.34 8.57 -11.79
C TYR A 113 -10.98 7.11 -12.09
N LYS A 114 -11.67 6.14 -11.47
CA LYS A 114 -11.38 4.70 -11.63
C LYS A 114 -11.49 4.20 -13.08
N ASP A 115 -12.28 4.88 -13.92
CA ASP A 115 -12.50 4.48 -15.31
C ASP A 115 -11.27 4.73 -16.20
N TYR A 116 -10.33 5.56 -15.74
CA TYR A 116 -9.03 5.80 -16.39
C TYR A 116 -7.99 4.73 -16.01
N LEU A 117 -8.28 3.91 -15.00
CA LEU A 117 -7.36 2.92 -14.42
C LEU A 117 -8.05 1.56 -14.27
N PRO A 118 -8.53 0.95 -15.36
CA PRO A 118 -9.20 -0.34 -15.28
C PRO A 118 -8.28 -1.43 -14.71
N ASP A 119 -6.97 -1.36 -14.99
CA ASP A 119 -6.05 -2.44 -14.65
C ASP A 119 -5.18 -2.12 -13.43
N ALA A 120 -4.98 -0.83 -13.08
CA ALA A 120 -4.08 -0.42 -11.99
C ALA A 120 -4.34 -1.10 -10.65
N PRO A 121 -5.59 -1.16 -10.13
CA PRO A 121 -5.83 -1.78 -8.84
C PRO A 121 -5.46 -3.26 -8.83
N LYS A 122 -5.63 -3.96 -9.97
CA LYS A 122 -5.30 -5.38 -10.09
C LYS A 122 -3.80 -5.59 -10.27
N GLU A 123 -3.16 -4.85 -11.17
CA GLU A 123 -1.71 -4.97 -11.41
C GLU A 123 -0.91 -4.65 -10.16
N THR A 124 -1.31 -3.61 -9.41
CA THR A 124 -0.68 -3.26 -8.15
C THR A 124 -0.97 -4.27 -7.06
N PHE A 125 -2.20 -4.81 -6.97
CA PHE A 125 -2.51 -5.89 -6.05
C PHE A 125 -1.59 -7.10 -6.30
N GLU A 126 -1.45 -7.53 -7.56
CA GLU A 126 -0.59 -8.66 -7.94
C GLU A 126 0.86 -8.41 -7.52
N SER A 127 1.40 -7.23 -7.79
CA SER A 127 2.75 -6.85 -7.37
C SER A 127 2.95 -6.86 -5.85
N VAL A 128 1.94 -6.44 -5.08
CA VAL A 128 2.02 -6.40 -3.61
C VAL A 128 1.98 -7.80 -3.02
N VAL A 129 1.15 -8.68 -3.58
CA VAL A 129 1.09 -10.10 -3.18
C VAL A 129 2.40 -10.80 -3.50
N ASP A 130 2.92 -10.64 -4.71
CA ASP A 130 4.21 -11.22 -5.12
C ASP A 130 5.35 -10.79 -4.16
N GLU A 131 5.41 -9.50 -3.81
CA GLU A 131 6.39 -8.99 -2.85
C GLU A 131 6.19 -9.59 -1.44
N TRP A 132 4.93 -9.74 -1.00
CA TRP A 132 4.63 -10.33 0.30
C TRP A 132 5.09 -11.79 0.41
N GLU A 133 4.87 -12.59 -0.64
CA GLU A 133 5.35 -13.97 -0.75
C GLU A 133 6.88 -14.04 -0.64
N GLU A 134 7.59 -13.17 -1.36
CA GLU A 134 9.05 -13.11 -1.31
C GLU A 134 9.58 -12.76 0.09
N LEU A 135 8.90 -11.85 0.79
CA LEU A 135 9.30 -11.36 2.11
C LEU A 135 8.96 -12.31 3.26
N THR A 136 7.84 -13.03 3.17
CA THR A 136 7.43 -14.04 4.17
C THR A 136 8.14 -15.36 3.96
N LYS A 137 8.49 -15.68 2.70
CA LYS A 137 8.97 -17.00 2.27
C LYS A 137 7.98 -18.13 2.57
N ASP A 138 6.70 -17.77 2.65
CA ASP A 138 5.58 -18.68 2.89
C ASP A 138 4.44 -18.36 1.92
N PRO A 139 4.60 -18.71 0.63
CA PRO A 139 3.60 -18.41 -0.38
C PRO A 139 2.27 -19.13 -0.13
N GLU A 140 2.28 -20.31 0.52
CA GLU A 140 1.03 -21.03 0.84
C GLU A 140 0.15 -20.24 1.82
N LEU A 141 0.76 -19.56 2.80
CA LEU A 141 0.04 -18.69 3.74
C LEU A 141 -0.58 -17.48 3.03
N VAL A 142 0.17 -16.87 2.12
CA VAL A 142 -0.29 -15.71 1.35
C VAL A 142 -1.41 -16.11 0.39
N ASP A 143 -1.24 -17.20 -0.35
CA ASP A 143 -2.25 -17.78 -1.24
C ASP A 143 -3.55 -18.09 -0.47
N GLU A 144 -3.45 -18.75 0.70
CA GLU A 144 -4.62 -19.07 1.54
C GLU A 144 -5.36 -17.79 1.96
N TYR A 145 -4.62 -16.76 2.39
CA TYR A 145 -5.21 -15.47 2.73
C TYR A 145 -5.90 -14.83 1.52
N VAL A 146 -5.24 -14.82 0.36
CA VAL A 146 -5.77 -14.17 -0.84
C VAL A 146 -7.01 -14.90 -1.36
N ASP A 147 -6.99 -16.22 -1.44
CA ASP A 147 -8.14 -17.02 -1.86
C ASP A 147 -9.34 -16.88 -0.90
N ALA A 148 -9.07 -16.74 0.40
CA ALA A 148 -10.12 -16.56 1.41
C ALA A 148 -10.79 -15.18 1.37
N ASN A 149 -10.04 -14.12 1.03
CA ASN A 149 -10.51 -12.74 1.13
C ASN A 149 -10.86 -12.09 -0.22
N PHE A 150 -10.27 -12.56 -1.34
CA PHE A 150 -10.38 -11.92 -2.65
C PHE A 150 -10.87 -12.88 -3.73
N GLU A 151 -12.08 -13.41 -3.57
CA GLU A 151 -12.63 -14.43 -4.46
C GLU A 151 -12.60 -14.01 -5.93
N GLY A 152 -11.85 -14.75 -6.75
CA GLY A 152 -11.80 -14.56 -8.20
C GLY A 152 -10.93 -13.40 -8.67
N TRP A 153 -10.24 -12.71 -7.77
CA TRP A 153 -9.41 -11.55 -8.11
C TRP A 153 -8.14 -11.94 -8.90
N LEU A 154 -7.43 -12.98 -8.45
CA LEU A 154 -6.23 -13.52 -9.09
C LEU A 154 -6.49 -14.63 -10.12
N LYS A 155 -7.75 -15.01 -10.36
CA LYS A 155 -8.07 -16.07 -11.34
C LYS A 155 -7.91 -15.53 -12.77
N LYS A 156 -7.02 -16.18 -13.53
CA LYS A 156 -6.79 -15.94 -14.97
C LYS A 156 -7.94 -16.44 -15.84
#